data_AF-A0A8S4F687-F1
#
_entry.id   AF-A0A8S4F687-F1
#
_cell.length_a   1.000
_cell.length_b   1.000
_cell.length_c   1.000
_cell.angle_alpha   90.00
_cell.angle_beta   90.00
_cell.angle_gamma   90.00
#
_symmetry.space_group_name_H-M   'P 1'
#
loop_
_entity.id
_entity.type
_entity.pdbx_description
1 polymer ?
#
loop_
_entity_poly.entity_id
_entity_poly.type
_entity_poly.pdbx_seq_one_letter_code
_entity_poly.pdbx_strand_id
1 'polypeptide(L)'
;MAACNVEVIKLVGKYLNTPVGPICFNSDRVLTTVLDKENVEGFATIVLRLASKSGVSMSQVQILQSYQWLEHIALYSDQAANSATFAKTFLKDVNKALEKNTYLTGQFLTVTDVAAYYVLYPLLERLSVAEKESIISVCRWSKHVQAQPKSEAQENPTRSPPVELERRTLSAPLPSQILPHQLATHSLNEPFVYFPQPLSFPKYPVVVYWKK
;
A
#
# COMPACT_ATOMS: atom_id res chain seq x y z
N MET A 1 10.89 14.38 -17.56
CA MET A 1 10.85 14.91 -16.18
C MET A 1 10.55 13.73 -15.29
N ALA A 2 11.35 13.52 -14.23
CA ALA A 2 11.11 12.41 -13.30
C ALA A 2 9.70 12.50 -12.71
N ALA A 3 8.97 11.40 -12.74
CA ALA A 3 7.60 11.34 -12.25
C ALA A 3 7.55 11.31 -10.71
N CYS A 4 8.53 10.67 -10.06
CA CYS A 4 8.82 10.84 -8.63
C CYS A 4 9.77 12.03 -8.43
N ASN A 5 9.22 13.21 -8.19
CA ASN A 5 10.00 14.45 -8.07
C ASN A 5 9.72 15.19 -6.76
N VAL A 6 10.45 16.31 -6.58
CA VAL A 6 10.37 17.20 -5.42
C VAL A 6 8.94 17.69 -5.16
N GLU A 7 8.16 17.97 -6.22
CA GLU A 7 6.80 18.50 -6.07
C GLU A 7 5.84 17.46 -5.50
N VAL A 8 5.99 16.19 -5.89
CA VAL A 8 5.21 15.09 -5.28
C VAL A 8 5.47 15.01 -3.77
N ILE A 9 6.73 15.09 -3.34
CA ILE A 9 7.06 15.06 -1.91
C ILE A 9 6.47 16.25 -1.17
N LYS A 10 6.52 17.46 -1.75
CA LYS A 10 5.87 18.64 -1.16
C LYS A 10 4.36 18.47 -1.03
N LEU A 11 3.71 17.88 -2.04
CA LEU A 11 2.27 17.59 -2.01
C LEU A 11 1.93 16.57 -0.92
N VAL A 12 2.72 15.52 -0.77
CA VAL A 12 2.58 14.53 0.32
C VAL A 12 2.79 15.18 1.68
N GLY A 13 3.82 16.02 1.84
CA GLY A 13 4.05 16.77 3.07
C GLY A 13 2.88 17.69 3.44
N LYS A 14 2.34 18.39 2.45
CA LYS A 14 1.13 19.21 2.61
C LYS A 14 -0.09 18.38 3.01
N TYR A 15 -0.26 17.20 2.42
CA TYR A 15 -1.34 16.28 2.78
C TYR A 15 -1.23 15.81 4.23
N LEU A 16 -0.01 15.49 4.69
CA LEU A 16 0.25 15.01 6.05
C LEU A 16 0.35 16.13 7.10
N ASN A 17 0.29 17.40 6.68
CA ASN A 17 0.61 18.56 7.51
C ASN A 17 2.00 18.46 8.19
N THR A 18 2.97 17.88 7.48
CA THR A 18 4.34 17.65 7.98
C THR A 18 5.35 18.48 7.18
N PRO A 19 6.26 19.23 7.84
CA PRO A 19 7.30 19.97 7.15
C PRO A 19 8.30 19.00 6.51
N VAL A 20 8.52 19.17 5.19
CA VAL A 20 9.38 18.30 4.39
C VAL A 20 10.85 18.70 4.38
N GLY A 21 11.18 19.91 4.87
CA GLY A 21 12.54 20.43 4.82
C GLY A 21 13.04 20.76 3.40
N PRO A 22 14.32 21.10 3.24
CA PRO A 22 14.93 21.27 1.92
C PRO A 22 15.05 19.91 1.23
N ILE A 23 14.65 19.86 -0.04
CA ILE A 23 14.72 18.65 -0.87
C ILE A 23 15.61 18.96 -2.07
N CYS A 24 16.61 18.13 -2.32
CA CYS A 24 17.54 18.25 -3.44
C CYS A 24 17.84 16.88 -4.05
N PHE A 25 18.58 16.89 -5.16
CA PHE A 25 19.18 15.67 -5.71
C PHE A 25 20.63 15.60 -5.27
N ASN A 26 21.08 14.42 -4.84
CA ASN A 26 22.49 14.17 -4.57
C ASN A 26 23.27 13.97 -5.90
N SER A 27 24.58 13.72 -5.79
CA SER A 27 25.48 13.50 -6.95
C SER A 27 25.01 12.35 -7.85
N ASP A 28 24.36 11.34 -7.28
CA ASP A 28 23.85 10.15 -7.97
C ASP A 28 22.42 10.35 -8.52
N ARG A 29 21.90 11.58 -8.49
CA ARG A 29 20.53 11.95 -8.88
C ARG A 29 19.46 11.23 -8.06
N VAL A 30 19.78 10.83 -6.84
CA VAL A 30 18.81 10.33 -5.86
C VAL A 30 18.22 11.51 -5.10
N LEU A 31 16.92 11.43 -4.85
CA LEU A 31 16.18 12.45 -4.10
C LEU A 31 16.57 12.38 -2.62
N THR A 32 17.05 13.49 -2.07
CA THR A 32 17.59 13.57 -0.71
C THR A 32 16.95 14.74 0.04
N THR A 33 16.71 14.55 1.32
CA THR A 33 16.23 15.59 2.23
C THR A 33 16.82 15.41 3.62
N VAL A 34 16.72 16.45 4.45
CA VAL A 34 17.13 16.41 5.86
C VAL A 34 15.89 16.41 6.72
N LEU A 35 15.64 15.28 7.39
CA LEU A 35 14.56 15.12 8.37
C LEU A 35 15.20 14.76 9.71
N ASP A 36 14.87 15.52 10.76
CA ASP A 36 15.37 15.29 12.13
C ASP A 36 16.90 15.25 12.25
N LYS A 37 17.58 16.09 11.47
CA LYS A 37 19.05 16.18 11.37
C LYS A 37 19.71 14.94 10.76
N GLU A 38 18.92 14.03 10.20
CA GLU A 38 19.40 12.89 9.42
C GLU A 38 19.19 13.13 7.93
N ASN A 39 20.16 12.71 7.13
CA ASN A 39 19.99 12.67 5.68
C ASN A 39 19.14 11.44 5.33
N VAL A 40 18.02 11.68 4.66
CA VAL A 40 17.11 10.65 4.18
C VAL A 40 17.11 10.69 2.66
N GLU A 41 17.41 9.55 2.05
CA GLU A 41 17.52 9.40 0.60
C GLU A 41 16.49 8.40 0.06
N GLY A 42 16.03 8.64 -1.16
CA GLY A 42 15.10 7.79 -1.88
C GLY A 42 13.63 8.19 -1.67
N PHE A 43 12.86 8.13 -2.74
CA PHE A 43 11.46 8.57 -2.74
C PHE A 43 10.61 7.81 -1.71
N ALA A 44 10.70 6.48 -1.67
CA ALA A 44 9.92 5.66 -0.75
C ALA A 44 10.25 5.95 0.72
N THR A 45 11.55 5.99 1.04
CA THR A 45 12.05 6.26 2.39
C THR A 45 11.61 7.62 2.90
N ILE A 46 11.70 8.67 2.05
CA ILE A 46 11.27 10.01 2.43
C ILE A 46 9.77 10.05 2.72
N VAL A 47 8.94 9.48 1.84
CA VAL A 47 7.48 9.43 2.02
C VAL A 47 7.11 8.69 3.32
N LEU A 48 7.75 7.55 3.61
CA LEU A 48 7.48 6.78 4.83
C LEU A 48 7.97 7.51 6.09
N ARG A 49 9.11 8.20 6.03
CA ARG A 49 9.58 9.03 7.16
C ARG A 49 8.62 10.17 7.43
N LEU A 50 8.09 10.84 6.41
CA LEU A 50 7.09 11.89 6.57
C LEU A 50 5.81 11.37 7.23
N ALA A 51 5.34 10.18 6.83
CA ALA A 51 4.18 9.54 7.45
C ALA A 51 4.44 9.20 8.92
N SER A 52 5.61 8.61 9.24
CA SER A 52 6.00 8.33 10.62
C SER A 52 6.04 9.59 11.50
N LYS A 53 6.41 10.75 10.93
CA LYS A 53 6.44 12.03 11.65
C LYS A 53 5.07 12.67 11.84
N SER A 54 4.14 12.39 10.93
CA SER A 54 2.77 12.94 10.99
C SER A 54 1.90 12.32 12.10
N GLY A 55 2.39 11.27 12.77
CA GLY A 55 1.62 10.53 13.77
C GLY A 55 0.71 9.44 13.17
N VAL A 56 0.69 9.29 11.84
CA VAL A 56 -0.04 8.19 11.17
C VAL A 56 0.61 6.86 11.53
N SER A 57 -0.11 6.05 12.30
CA SER A 57 0.32 4.70 12.66
C SER A 57 -0.03 3.71 11.55
N MET A 58 0.97 2.95 11.09
CA MET A 58 0.81 1.86 10.13
C MET A 58 1.34 0.57 10.75
N SER A 59 0.64 -0.55 10.51
CA SER A 59 1.14 -1.87 10.89
C SER A 59 2.43 -2.22 10.13
N GLN A 60 3.24 -3.13 10.68
CA GLN A 60 4.47 -3.59 10.02
C GLN A 60 4.23 -4.11 8.58
N VAL A 61 3.12 -4.83 8.38
CA VAL A 61 2.73 -5.34 7.05
C VAL A 61 2.42 -4.19 6.09
N GLN A 62 1.68 -3.18 6.55
CA GLN A 62 1.38 -1.99 5.74
C GLN A 62 2.64 -1.21 5.40
N ILE A 63 3.59 -1.06 6.33
CA ILE A 63 4.87 -0.38 6.07
C ILE A 63 5.65 -1.10 4.97
N LEU A 64 5.75 -2.43 5.04
CA LEU A 64 6.47 -3.22 4.04
C LEU A 64 5.78 -3.16 2.67
N GLN A 65 4.45 -3.29 2.62
CA GLN A 65 3.69 -3.13 1.38
C GLN A 65 3.82 -1.71 0.82
N SER A 66 3.81 -0.71 1.70
CA SER A 66 3.97 0.70 1.33
C SER A 66 5.33 0.92 0.67
N TYR A 67 6.40 0.42 1.28
CA TYR A 67 7.75 0.47 0.72
C TYR A 67 7.81 -0.19 -0.66
N GLN A 68 7.29 -1.42 -0.77
CA GLN A 68 7.28 -2.16 -2.03
C GLN A 68 6.56 -1.39 -3.16
N TRP A 69 5.40 -0.83 -2.87
CA TRP A 69 4.64 -0.06 -3.87
C TRP A 69 5.33 1.24 -4.26
N LEU A 70 5.88 1.97 -3.28
CA LEU A 70 6.56 3.23 -3.54
C LEU A 70 7.84 3.02 -4.37
N GLU A 71 8.61 1.97 -4.08
CA GLU A 71 9.79 1.58 -4.88
C GLU A 71 9.39 1.16 -6.30
N HIS A 72 8.36 0.32 -6.43
CA HIS A 72 7.86 -0.10 -7.74
C HIS A 72 7.43 1.10 -8.60
N ILE A 73 6.72 2.06 -7.99
CA ILE A 73 6.30 3.29 -8.68
C ILE A 73 7.52 4.16 -9.01
N ALA A 74 8.46 4.35 -8.08
CA ALA A 74 9.67 5.14 -8.32
C ALA A 74 10.50 4.58 -9.48
N LEU A 75 10.62 3.25 -9.56
CA LEU A 75 11.40 2.57 -10.59
C LEU A 75 10.79 2.70 -11.99
N TYR A 76 9.47 2.57 -12.12
CA TYR A 76 8.82 2.47 -13.43
C TYR A 76 8.14 3.75 -13.93
N SER A 77 7.90 4.73 -13.05
CA SER A 77 7.13 5.92 -13.39
C SER A 77 7.80 6.81 -14.44
N ASP A 78 9.13 6.93 -14.45
CA ASP A 78 9.84 7.72 -15.47
C ASP A 78 9.76 7.05 -16.85
N GLN A 79 9.94 5.72 -16.92
CA GLN A 79 9.77 4.98 -18.16
C GLN A 79 8.32 5.07 -18.68
N ALA A 80 7.33 5.01 -17.78
CA ALA A 80 5.92 5.20 -18.13
C ALA A 80 5.63 6.62 -18.60
N ALA A 81 6.26 7.65 -18.03
CA ALA A 81 6.10 9.03 -18.46
C ALA A 81 6.63 9.27 -19.89
N ASN A 82 7.65 8.50 -20.30
CA ASN A 82 8.33 8.63 -21.59
C ASN A 82 7.79 7.68 -22.68
N SER A 83 7.04 6.62 -22.33
CA SER A 83 6.50 5.64 -23.28
C SER A 83 5.04 5.32 -23.00
N ALA A 84 4.14 5.72 -23.90
CA ALA A 84 2.70 5.46 -23.77
C ALA A 84 2.37 3.96 -23.76
N THR A 85 3.08 3.14 -24.54
CA THR A 85 2.89 1.69 -24.54
C THR A 85 3.27 1.08 -23.20
N PHE A 86 4.41 1.51 -22.64
CA PHE A 86 4.84 1.04 -21.33
C PHE A 86 3.90 1.52 -20.22
N ALA A 87 3.43 2.77 -20.28
CA ALA A 87 2.47 3.32 -19.34
C ALA A 87 1.20 2.47 -19.24
N LYS A 88 0.67 2.00 -20.39
CA LYS A 88 -0.50 1.11 -20.41
C LYS A 88 -0.24 -0.22 -19.71
N THR A 89 0.90 -0.85 -19.96
CA THR A 89 1.28 -2.10 -19.29
C THR A 89 1.45 -1.89 -17.79
N PHE A 90 2.20 -0.86 -17.39
CA PHE A 90 2.41 -0.50 -16.01
C PHE A 90 1.11 -0.22 -15.26
N LEU A 91 0.19 0.55 -15.85
CA LEU A 91 -1.12 0.83 -15.24
C LEU A 91 -2.03 -0.40 -15.20
N LYS A 92 -1.90 -1.36 -16.13
CA LYS A 92 -2.61 -2.65 -16.05
C LYS A 92 -2.10 -3.52 -14.90
N ASP A 93 -0.81 -3.50 -14.61
CA ASP A 93 -0.26 -4.23 -13.47
C ASP A 93 -0.74 -3.63 -12.14
N VAL A 94 -0.78 -2.30 -12.03
CA VAL A 94 -1.39 -1.60 -10.89
C VAL A 94 -2.89 -1.91 -10.79
N ASN A 95 -3.61 -1.95 -11.92
CA ASN A 95 -5.02 -2.29 -11.96
C ASN A 95 -5.29 -3.67 -11.37
N LYS A 96 -4.49 -4.66 -11.78
CA LYS A 96 -4.61 -6.04 -11.30
C LYS A 96 -4.42 -6.15 -9.79
N ALA A 97 -3.52 -5.36 -9.21
CA ALA A 97 -3.34 -5.33 -7.76
C ALA A 97 -4.53 -4.69 -7.02
N LEU A 98 -5.20 -3.71 -7.64
CA LEU A 98 -6.38 -3.03 -7.10
C LEU A 98 -7.70 -3.75 -7.41
N GLU A 99 -7.70 -4.85 -8.18
CA GLU A 99 -8.92 -5.64 -8.41
C GLU A 99 -9.45 -6.26 -7.12
N LYS A 100 -8.55 -6.66 -6.21
CA LYS A 100 -8.91 -7.34 -4.95
C LYS A 100 -8.87 -6.42 -3.73
N ASN A 101 -8.33 -5.22 -3.88
CA ASN A 101 -8.10 -4.28 -2.77
C ASN A 101 -8.76 -2.94 -3.05
N THR A 102 -9.10 -2.20 -2.01
CA THR A 102 -9.61 -0.83 -2.18
C THR A 102 -8.47 0.18 -2.36
N TYR A 103 -7.31 -0.11 -1.77
CA TYR A 103 -6.09 0.68 -1.77
C TYR A 103 -4.88 -0.22 -2.00
N LEU A 104 -3.72 0.36 -2.32
CA LEU A 104 -2.51 -0.40 -2.65
C LEU A 104 -2.03 -1.27 -1.48
N THR A 105 -2.26 -0.82 -0.26
CA THR A 105 -1.86 -1.50 0.99
C THR A 105 -3.04 -2.18 1.68
N GLY A 106 -4.09 -2.53 0.94
CA GLY A 106 -5.26 -3.24 1.44
C GLY A 106 -6.54 -2.40 1.46
N GLN A 107 -7.19 -2.31 2.62
CA GLN A 107 -8.55 -1.75 2.74
C GLN A 107 -8.62 -0.34 3.33
N PHE A 108 -7.49 0.17 3.85
CA PHE A 108 -7.40 1.52 4.40
C PHE A 108 -6.49 2.39 3.53
N LEU A 109 -6.89 3.65 3.39
CA LEU A 109 -6.08 4.66 2.72
C LEU A 109 -4.78 4.88 3.51
N THR A 110 -3.65 4.84 2.82
CA THR A 110 -2.35 5.15 3.42
C THR A 110 -1.64 6.27 2.66
N VAL A 111 -0.52 6.74 3.21
CA VAL A 111 0.38 7.69 2.52
C VAL A 111 0.82 7.17 1.15
N THR A 112 0.91 5.84 0.99
CA THR A 112 1.29 5.21 -0.28
C THR A 112 0.28 5.50 -1.36
N ASP A 113 -1.01 5.45 -1.06
CA ASP A 113 -2.05 5.77 -2.05
C ASP A 113 -2.00 7.22 -2.47
N VAL A 114 -1.74 8.13 -1.53
CA VAL A 114 -1.63 9.57 -1.79
C VAL A 114 -0.41 9.87 -2.67
N ALA A 115 0.76 9.34 -2.30
CA ALA A 115 1.98 9.49 -3.07
C ALA A 115 1.86 8.87 -4.46
N ALA A 116 1.32 7.65 -4.54
CA ALA A 116 1.06 6.96 -5.80
C ALA A 116 0.10 7.76 -6.68
N TYR A 117 -0.96 8.33 -6.11
CA TYR A 117 -1.93 9.12 -6.85
C TYR A 117 -1.25 10.31 -7.54
N TYR A 118 -0.44 11.08 -6.83
CA TYR A 118 0.26 12.23 -7.41
C TYR A 118 1.23 11.84 -8.53
N VAL A 119 1.86 10.67 -8.45
CA VAL A 119 2.77 10.17 -9.49
C VAL A 119 2.01 9.61 -10.69
N LEU A 120 0.92 8.87 -10.47
CA LEU A 120 0.19 8.17 -11.53
C LEU A 120 -0.85 9.05 -12.23
N TYR A 121 -1.35 10.10 -11.57
CA TYR A 121 -2.41 10.95 -12.11
C TYR A 121 -2.06 11.55 -13.49
N PRO A 122 -0.86 12.11 -13.72
CA PRO A 122 -0.46 12.58 -15.05
C PRO A 122 -0.45 11.48 -16.14
N LEU A 123 -0.22 10.22 -15.76
CA LEU A 123 -0.28 9.08 -16.69
C LEU A 123 -1.73 8.74 -17.03
N LEU A 124 -2.62 8.79 -16.03
CA LEU A 124 -4.05 8.53 -16.18
C LEU A 124 -4.75 9.58 -17.04
N GLU A 125 -4.36 10.85 -16.93
CA GLU A 125 -4.93 11.92 -17.75
C GLU A 125 -4.67 11.73 -19.25
N ARG A 126 -3.52 11.15 -19.61
CA ARG A 126 -3.12 10.91 -21.00
C ARG A 126 -3.89 9.76 -21.67
N LEU A 127 -4.62 8.95 -20.90
CA LEU A 127 -5.37 7.82 -21.44
C LEU A 127 -6.67 8.25 -22.10
N SER A 128 -6.97 7.60 -23.22
CA SER A 128 -8.28 7.67 -23.89
C SER A 128 -9.38 7.03 -23.04
N VAL A 129 -10.64 7.28 -23.41
CA VAL A 129 -11.81 6.71 -22.72
C VAL A 129 -11.79 5.18 -22.75
N ALA A 130 -11.52 4.58 -23.91
CA ALA A 130 -11.44 3.13 -24.07
C ALA A 130 -10.33 2.50 -23.21
N GLU A 131 -9.20 3.20 -23.05
CA GLU A 131 -8.12 2.72 -22.19
C GLU A 131 -8.50 2.78 -20.71
N LYS A 132 -9.18 3.84 -20.28
CA LYS A 132 -9.70 3.98 -18.90
C LYS A 132 -10.71 2.88 -18.57
N GLU A 133 -11.53 2.47 -19.52
CA GLU A 133 -12.44 1.31 -19.37
C GLU A 133 -11.70 -0.01 -19.17
N SER A 134 -10.46 -0.14 -19.66
CA SER A 134 -9.64 -1.34 -19.44
C SER A 134 -8.92 -1.38 -18.08
N ILE A 135 -8.95 -0.28 -17.32
CA ILE A 135 -8.30 -0.13 -16.00
C ILE A 135 -9.24 0.46 -14.94
N ILE A 136 -10.47 -0.05 -14.87
CA ILE A 136 -11.54 0.46 -13.99
C ILE A 136 -11.11 0.50 -12.51
N SER A 137 -10.34 -0.47 -12.02
CA SER A 137 -9.90 -0.53 -10.62
C SER A 137 -9.01 0.67 -10.26
N VAL A 138 -8.09 1.05 -11.17
CA VAL A 138 -7.25 2.25 -10.99
C VAL A 138 -8.09 3.51 -11.07
N CYS A 139 -9.02 3.61 -12.01
CA CYS A 139 -9.89 4.78 -12.13
C CYS A 139 -10.83 4.95 -10.92
N ARG A 140 -11.35 3.85 -10.35
CA ARG A 140 -12.11 3.86 -9.10
C ARG A 140 -11.22 4.36 -7.96
N TRP A 141 -10.04 3.76 -7.80
CA TRP A 141 -9.09 4.10 -6.74
C TRP A 141 -8.68 5.57 -6.81
N SER A 142 -8.34 6.10 -7.99
CA SER A 142 -7.90 7.49 -8.14
C SER A 142 -8.99 8.49 -7.78
N LYS A 143 -10.23 8.25 -8.20
CA LYS A 143 -11.40 9.04 -7.79
C LYS A 143 -11.62 8.97 -6.29
N HIS A 144 -11.45 7.79 -5.70
CA HIS A 144 -11.65 7.60 -4.27
C HIS A 144 -10.60 8.34 -3.44
N VAL A 145 -9.32 8.29 -3.84
CA VAL A 145 -8.22 9.05 -3.21
C VAL A 145 -8.46 10.56 -3.35
N GLN A 146 -8.86 11.03 -4.54
CA GLN A 146 -9.12 12.45 -4.78
C GLN A 146 -10.31 13.00 -3.97
N ALA A 147 -11.33 12.18 -3.76
CA ALA A 147 -12.54 12.56 -3.02
C ALA A 147 -12.35 12.60 -1.49
N GLN A 148 -11.23 12.08 -0.97
CA GLN A 148 -11.00 12.14 0.47
C GLN A 148 -10.87 13.59 0.92
N PRO A 149 -11.52 13.98 2.03
CA PRO A 149 -11.25 15.28 2.61
C PRO A 149 -9.76 15.35 2.90
N LYS A 150 -9.13 16.47 2.52
CA LYS A 150 -7.77 16.84 2.94
C LYS A 150 -7.82 17.09 4.44
N SER A 151 -8.01 16.00 5.17
CA SER A 151 -8.24 16.01 6.60
C SER A 151 -6.89 16.27 7.22
N GLU A 152 -6.81 17.40 7.90
CA GLU A 152 -5.92 17.61 9.04
C GLU A 152 -5.69 16.26 9.71
N ALA A 153 -4.41 15.90 9.80
CA ALA A 153 -3.85 14.70 10.40
C ALA A 153 -4.87 13.96 11.27
N GLN A 154 -5.20 12.71 10.91
CA GLN A 154 -6.04 11.79 11.69
C GLN A 154 -5.99 12.13 13.18
N GLU A 155 -6.92 12.97 13.64
CA GLU A 155 -7.10 13.20 15.06
C GLU A 155 -7.65 11.90 15.61
N ASN A 156 -6.82 11.25 16.43
CA ASN A 156 -7.18 10.24 17.43
C ASN A 156 -7.96 8.99 16.95
N PRO A 157 -7.41 7.78 17.15
CA PRO A 157 -8.22 6.57 17.22
C PRO A 157 -8.97 6.54 18.57
N THR A 158 -9.86 7.50 18.81
CA THR A 158 -10.82 7.45 19.92
C THR A 158 -12.07 8.25 19.54
N ARG A 159 -12.92 7.68 18.69
CA ARG A 159 -14.36 7.98 18.71
C ARG A 159 -15.13 6.69 18.46
N SER A 160 -15.89 6.35 19.50
CA SER A 160 -16.92 5.34 19.74
C SER A 160 -17.62 4.67 18.53
N PRO A 161 -18.16 3.44 18.73
CA PRO A 161 -18.51 2.51 17.66
C PRO A 161 -19.85 2.84 16.99
N PRO A 162 -20.10 2.39 15.75
CA PRO A 162 -21.46 2.29 15.24
C PRO A 162 -22.04 0.89 15.54
N VAL A 163 -23.15 0.91 16.28
CA VAL A 163 -24.24 -0.08 16.33
C VAL A 163 -23.94 -1.40 17.07
N GLU A 164 -24.48 -1.44 18.30
CA GLU A 164 -24.76 -2.63 19.10
C GLU A 164 -25.68 -3.58 18.31
N LEU A 165 -25.09 -4.60 17.68
CA LEU A 165 -25.82 -5.79 17.25
C LEU A 165 -25.77 -6.77 18.42
N GLU A 166 -26.93 -7.10 18.98
CA GLU A 166 -27.08 -7.96 20.16
C GLU A 166 -26.10 -9.13 20.20
N ARG A 167 -25.23 -9.12 21.21
CA ARG A 167 -24.41 -10.28 21.58
C ARG A 167 -25.33 -11.37 22.13
N ARG A 168 -25.71 -12.33 21.28
CA ARG A 168 -25.97 -13.69 21.75
C ARG A 168 -24.63 -14.31 22.13
N THR A 169 -24.35 -14.34 23.43
CA THR A 169 -23.25 -15.11 24.02
C THR A 169 -23.46 -16.59 23.77
N LEU A 170 -22.75 -17.16 22.79
CA LEU A 170 -22.36 -18.56 22.85
C LEU A 170 -21.00 -18.63 23.55
N SER A 171 -21.01 -19.13 24.78
CA SER A 171 -19.82 -19.52 25.52
C SER A 171 -19.16 -20.73 24.83
N ALA A 172 -18.17 -20.48 23.99
CA ALA A 172 -17.23 -21.51 23.57
C ALA A 172 -15.80 -21.00 23.82
N PRO A 173 -14.93 -21.78 24.47
CA PRO A 173 -13.56 -21.36 24.71
C PRO A 173 -12.81 -21.24 23.38
N LEU A 174 -12.03 -20.16 23.21
CA LEU A 174 -11.11 -19.98 22.09
C LEU A 174 -10.07 -21.12 22.10
N PRO A 175 -9.78 -21.79 20.97
CA PRO A 175 -8.73 -22.78 20.93
C PRO A 175 -7.37 -22.08 21.03
N SER A 176 -6.53 -22.59 21.93
CA SER A 176 -5.14 -22.17 22.11
C SER A 176 -4.33 -22.34 20.83
N GLN A 177 -3.64 -21.27 20.41
CA GLN A 177 -2.70 -21.31 19.29
C GLN A 177 -1.46 -22.16 19.64
N ILE A 178 -1.17 -23.16 18.81
CA ILE A 178 0.00 -24.04 18.96
C ILE A 178 1.10 -23.56 18.02
N LEU A 179 2.27 -23.21 18.56
CA LEU A 179 3.44 -22.79 17.79
C LEU A 179 4.14 -23.98 17.10
N PRO A 180 4.90 -23.76 16.01
CA PRO A 180 5.39 -24.82 15.11
C PRO A 180 6.24 -25.92 15.77
N HIS A 181 6.93 -25.63 16.87
CA HIS A 181 7.77 -26.59 17.58
C HIS A 181 6.99 -27.54 18.50
N GLN A 182 5.68 -27.30 18.70
CA GLN A 182 4.79 -28.08 19.56
C GLN A 182 4.03 -29.18 18.79
N LEU A 183 4.27 -29.33 17.48
CA LEU A 183 3.60 -30.31 16.61
C LEU A 183 4.13 -31.76 16.76
N ALA A 184 5.24 -31.97 17.45
CA ALA A 184 5.89 -33.29 17.51
C ALA A 184 5.27 -34.26 18.54
N THR A 185 4.34 -33.82 19.40
CA THR A 185 3.84 -34.64 20.53
C THR A 185 2.32 -34.80 20.58
N HIS A 186 1.56 -34.24 19.63
CA HIS A 186 0.10 -34.35 19.63
C HIS A 186 -0.43 -35.14 18.44
N SER A 187 -1.13 -36.24 18.73
CA SER A 187 -1.95 -36.96 17.75
C SER A 187 -3.19 -36.12 17.43
N LEU A 188 -3.29 -35.66 16.18
CA LEU A 188 -4.36 -34.77 15.70
C LEU A 188 -5.41 -35.58 14.94
N ASN A 189 -6.58 -35.78 15.55
CA ASN A 189 -7.74 -36.47 14.96
C ASN A 189 -8.82 -35.51 14.39
N GLU A 190 -8.49 -34.23 14.13
CA GLU A 190 -9.41 -33.22 13.59
C GLU A 190 -8.73 -32.37 12.50
N PRO A 191 -9.45 -31.89 11.47
CA PRO A 191 -8.86 -31.17 10.35
C PRO A 191 -8.39 -29.75 10.71
N PHE A 192 -7.21 -29.35 10.21
CA PHE A 192 -6.62 -28.03 10.41
C PHE A 192 -6.26 -27.36 9.06
N VAL A 193 -6.32 -26.03 9.00
CA VAL A 193 -6.03 -25.23 7.80
C VAL A 193 -4.62 -24.64 7.88
N TYR A 194 -3.74 -25.08 6.97
CA TYR A 194 -2.37 -24.58 6.84
C TYR A 194 -2.28 -23.51 5.74
N PHE A 195 -1.64 -22.37 6.05
CA PHE A 195 -1.30 -21.33 5.08
C PHE A 195 0.23 -21.23 4.95
N PRO A 196 0.84 -21.64 3.82
CA PRO A 196 2.25 -21.39 3.58
C PRO A 196 2.51 -19.93 3.22
N GLN A 197 3.64 -19.39 3.68
CA GLN A 197 4.12 -18.04 3.33
C GLN A 197 4.36 -17.88 1.81
N PRO A 198 4.17 -16.68 1.23
CA PRO A 198 4.19 -16.48 -0.22
C PRO A 198 5.60 -16.16 -0.72
N LEU A 199 6.40 -17.19 -0.99
CA LEU A 199 7.54 -17.10 -1.91
C LEU A 199 7.54 -18.32 -2.82
N SER A 200 6.67 -18.31 -3.83
CA SER A 200 6.84 -19.03 -5.11
C SER A 200 5.63 -18.81 -6.02
N PHE A 201 5.91 -18.78 -7.32
CA PHE A 201 5.07 -18.35 -8.44
C PHE A 201 3.70 -19.06 -8.56
N PRO A 202 2.69 -18.42 -9.18
CA PRO A 202 1.34 -18.94 -9.28
C PRO A 202 1.18 -19.79 -10.54
N LYS A 203 1.28 -21.12 -10.43
CA LYS A 203 0.48 -22.02 -11.28
C LYS A 203 0.04 -23.23 -10.44
N TYR A 204 -1.28 -23.33 -10.29
CA TYR A 204 -2.09 -24.40 -9.68
C TYR A 204 -2.30 -24.35 -8.15
N PRO A 205 -3.56 -24.44 -7.65
CA PRO A 205 -3.84 -24.78 -6.27
C PRO A 205 -3.61 -26.28 -6.02
N VAL A 206 -2.94 -26.64 -4.93
CA VAL A 206 -2.83 -28.02 -4.45
C VAL A 206 -3.96 -28.26 -3.45
N VAL A 207 -4.87 -29.18 -3.78
CA VAL A 207 -5.89 -29.71 -2.85
C VAL A 207 -5.41 -31.07 -2.36
N VAL A 208 -5.12 -31.19 -1.07
CA VAL A 208 -4.74 -32.47 -0.44
C VAL A 208 -5.98 -33.07 0.21
N TYR A 209 -6.44 -34.22 -0.29
CA TYR A 209 -7.41 -35.05 0.40
C TYR A 209 -6.69 -36.20 1.08
N TRP A 210 -7.00 -36.45 2.35
CA TRP A 210 -6.66 -37.70 3.01
C TRP A 210 -7.80 -38.70 2.76
N LYS A 211 -7.45 -39.85 2.19
CA LYS A 211 -8.32 -41.03 2.18
C LYS A 211 -7.97 -41.85 3.43
N LYS A 212 -9.01 -42.33 4.14
CA LYS A 212 -8.87 -43.25 5.28
C LYS A 212 -8.02 -44.47 4.91
#